data_AF-A0A0K8RCC3-F1
#
_entry.id   AF-A0A0K8RCC3-F1
#
_cell.length_a   1.000
_cell.length_b   1.000
_cell.length_c   1.000
_cell.angle_alpha   90.00
_cell.angle_beta   90.00
_cell.angle_gamma   90.00
#
_symmetry.space_group_name_H-M   'P 1'
#
loop_
_entity.id
_entity.type
_entity.pdbx_description
1 polymer ?
#
loop_
_entity_poly.entity_id
_entity_poly.type
_entity_poly.pdbx_seq_one_letter_code
_entity_poly.pdbx_strand_id
1 'polypeptide(L)'
;MLLALAQQHEGGVQQLLDTFFSFLARKTDFYTGGGPGSAKKLILEKFSKHEGLALSEKAAKEQKSKEAEERRKAKKAESKEKEECTVQELTEEEAAALQRELDREKEKAK
;
A
#
# COMPACT_ATOMS: atom_id res chain seq x y z
N MET A 1 20.28 5.66 -16.09
CA MET A 1 21.23 4.91 -16.94
C MET A 1 21.04 3.39 -16.85
N LEU A 2 20.90 2.79 -15.67
CA LEU A 2 20.62 1.33 -15.53
C LEU A 2 19.31 0.88 -16.19
N LEU A 3 18.27 1.72 -16.19
CA LEU A 3 17.00 1.42 -16.87
C LEU A 3 17.16 1.25 -18.39
N ALA A 4 18.03 2.06 -19.03
CA ALA A 4 18.27 1.97 -20.47
C ALA A 4 18.97 0.65 -20.83
N LEU A 5 19.93 0.22 -20.02
CA LEU A 5 20.55 -1.11 -20.14
C LEU A 5 19.50 -2.21 -19.95
N ALA A 6 18.65 -2.14 -18.94
CA ALA A 6 17.60 -3.14 -18.72
C ALA A 6 16.59 -3.23 -19.87
N GLN A 7 16.27 -2.11 -20.53
CA GLN A 7 15.36 -2.05 -21.67
C GLN A 7 15.96 -2.63 -22.96
N GLN A 8 17.29 -2.64 -23.09
CA GLN A 8 17.99 -3.16 -24.27
C GLN A 8 18.18 -4.69 -24.24
N HIS A 9 17.91 -5.36 -23.11
CA HIS A 9 18.07 -6.80 -22.97
C HIS A 9 16.70 -7.49 -23.08
N GLU A 10 16.41 -8.07 -24.24
CA GLU A 10 15.17 -8.84 -24.48
C GLU A 10 15.08 -10.09 -23.61
N GLY A 11 16.23 -10.66 -23.20
CA GLY A 11 16.32 -11.79 -22.27
C GLY A 11 16.10 -11.43 -20.79
N GLY A 12 15.69 -10.19 -20.49
CA GLY A 12 15.36 -9.73 -19.16
C GLY A 12 16.55 -9.72 -18.18
N VAL A 13 16.27 -9.99 -16.90
CA VAL A 13 17.24 -9.83 -15.82
C VAL A 13 18.43 -10.78 -15.92
N GLN A 14 18.23 -12.01 -16.43
CA GLN A 14 19.30 -12.99 -16.60
C GLN A 14 20.39 -12.47 -17.56
N GLN A 15 19.96 -11.99 -18.73
CA GLN A 15 20.86 -11.46 -19.75
C GLN A 15 21.56 -10.17 -19.28
N LEU A 16 20.85 -9.31 -18.53
CA LEU A 16 21.44 -8.12 -17.92
C LEU A 16 22.55 -8.48 -16.93
N LEU A 17 22.35 -9.50 -16.10
CA LEU A 17 23.36 -9.99 -15.16
C LEU A 17 24.56 -10.58 -15.89
N ASP A 18 24.35 -11.36 -16.95
CA ASP A 18 25.45 -11.89 -17.77
C ASP A 18 26.29 -10.78 -18.40
N THR A 19 25.65 -9.76 -18.97
CA THR A 19 26.36 -8.59 -19.52
C THR A 19 27.15 -7.87 -18.43
N PHE A 20 26.58 -7.72 -17.23
CA PHE A 20 27.24 -7.06 -16.11
C PHE A 20 28.46 -7.85 -15.62
N PHE A 21 28.33 -9.16 -15.42
CA PHE A 21 29.45 -10.02 -15.02
C PHE A 21 30.52 -10.13 -16.13
N SER A 22 30.12 -10.14 -17.41
CA SER A 22 31.03 -10.06 -18.55
C SER A 22 31.83 -8.76 -18.56
N PHE A 23 31.22 -7.63 -18.19
CA PHE A 23 31.92 -6.37 -18.04
C PHE A 23 32.94 -6.42 -16.89
N LEU A 24 32.54 -6.92 -15.72
CA LEU A 24 33.43 -7.09 -14.57
C LEU A 24 34.63 -7.98 -14.92
N ALA A 25 34.41 -9.07 -15.65
CA ALA A 25 35.49 -9.96 -16.07
C ALA A 25 36.51 -9.31 -17.02
N ARG A 26 36.07 -8.37 -17.87
CA ARG A 26 36.92 -7.79 -18.93
C ARG A 26 37.53 -6.45 -18.59
N LYS A 27 36.89 -5.66 -17.73
CA LYS A 27 37.24 -4.26 -17.47
C LYS A 27 37.68 -4.01 -16.04
N THR A 28 37.62 -5.01 -15.19
CA THR A 28 38.03 -4.93 -13.79
C THR A 28 38.83 -6.17 -13.41
N ASP A 29 39.57 -6.07 -12.32
CA ASP A 29 40.24 -7.20 -11.67
C ASP A 29 39.30 -7.95 -10.71
N PHE A 30 37.98 -7.81 -10.84
CA PHE A 30 37.00 -8.32 -9.88
C PHE A 30 37.17 -9.81 -9.53
N TYR A 31 37.53 -10.65 -10.49
CA TYR A 31 37.73 -12.09 -10.28
C TYR A 31 39.17 -12.49 -9.94
N THR A 32 40.16 -11.63 -10.23
CA THR A 32 41.59 -11.96 -10.14
C THR A 32 42.38 -11.12 -9.14
N GLY A 33 41.86 -9.96 -8.75
CA GLY A 33 42.50 -9.01 -7.83
C GLY A 33 42.32 -9.37 -6.35
N GLY A 34 41.39 -10.26 -6.03
CA GLY A 34 41.20 -10.80 -4.69
C GLY A 34 41.68 -12.25 -4.55
N GLY A 35 41.81 -12.71 -3.30
CA GLY A 35 42.06 -14.13 -3.03
C GLY A 35 40.91 -15.05 -3.49
N PRO A 36 41.15 -16.37 -3.58
CA PRO A 36 40.15 -17.34 -4.02
C PRO A 36 38.82 -17.17 -3.28
N GLY A 37 37.72 -16.99 -4.02
CA GLY A 37 36.38 -16.85 -3.45
C GLY A 37 36.00 -15.45 -2.95
N SER A 38 36.91 -14.46 -2.98
CA SER A 38 36.63 -13.08 -2.56
C SER A 38 35.49 -12.44 -3.35
N ALA A 39 35.52 -12.57 -4.68
CA ALA A 39 34.48 -12.06 -5.58
C ALA A 39 33.08 -12.60 -5.24
N LYS A 40 32.99 -13.91 -5.01
CA LYS A 40 31.73 -14.57 -4.63
C LYS A 40 31.21 -14.08 -3.28
N LYS A 41 32.10 -13.96 -2.29
CA LYS A 41 31.74 -13.43 -0.96
C LYS A 41 31.21 -12.01 -1.06
N LEU A 42 31.86 -11.16 -1.86
CA LEU A 42 31.43 -9.78 -2.07
C LEU A 42 30.03 -9.70 -2.71
N ILE A 43 29.75 -10.52 -3.73
CA ILE A 43 28.41 -10.58 -4.35
C ILE A 43 27.36 -10.98 -3.32
N LEU A 44 27.61 -12.05 -2.55
CA LEU A 44 26.66 -12.55 -1.56
C LEU A 44 26.40 -11.54 -0.44
N GLU A 45 27.43 -10.82 0.01
CA GLU A 45 27.30 -9.77 1.01
C GLU A 45 26.41 -8.62 0.49
N LYS A 46 26.66 -8.13 -0.74
CA LYS A 46 25.85 -7.05 -1.32
C LYS A 46 24.43 -7.51 -1.63
N PHE A 47 24.27 -8.73 -2.14
CA PHE A 47 22.96 -9.34 -2.36
C PHE A 47 22.14 -9.37 -1.07
N SER A 48 22.70 -9.94 0.01
CA SER A 48 22.00 -10.07 1.30
C SER A 48 21.59 -8.71 1.87
N LYS A 49 22.45 -7.68 1.73
CA LYS A 49 22.13 -6.31 2.16
C LYS A 49 20.94 -5.74 1.41
N HIS A 50 20.90 -5.88 0.08
CA HIS A 50 19.82 -5.34 -0.73
C HIS A 50 18.53 -6.16 -0.63
N GLU A 51 18.63 -7.47 -0.46
CA GLU A 51 17.49 -8.35 -0.18
C GLU A 51 16.77 -7.94 1.10
N GLY A 52 17.50 -7.74 2.21
CA GLY A 52 16.91 -7.31 3.48
C GLY A 52 16.20 -5.96 3.38
N LEU A 53 16.78 -5.00 2.64
CA LEU A 53 16.15 -3.70 2.40
C LEU A 53 14.86 -3.84 1.57
N ALA A 54 14.91 -4.60 0.48
CA ALA A 54 13.75 -4.79 -0.40
C ALA A 54 12.58 -5.49 0.31
N LEU A 55 12.87 -6.51 1.12
CA LEU A 55 11.87 -7.20 1.93
C LEU A 55 11.26 -6.28 3.00
N SER A 56 12.08 -5.49 3.67
CA SER A 56 11.63 -4.51 4.66
C SER A 56 10.75 -3.42 4.03
N GLU A 57 11.15 -2.87 2.89
CA GLU A 57 10.36 -1.87 2.17
C GLU A 57 9.02 -2.44 1.67
N LYS A 58 9.02 -3.69 1.18
CA LYS A 58 7.79 -4.37 0.77
C LYS A 58 6.84 -4.55 1.95
N ALA A 59 7.36 -5.04 3.09
CA ALA A 59 6.57 -5.21 4.31
C ALA A 59 6.02 -3.87 4.83
N ALA A 60 6.83 -2.81 4.85
CA ALA A 60 6.41 -1.48 5.26
C ALA A 60 5.33 -0.89 4.33
N LYS A 61 5.43 -1.15 3.03
CA LYS A 61 4.45 -0.70 2.03
C LYS A 61 3.12 -1.45 2.17
N GLU A 62 3.15 -2.75 2.43
CA GLU A 62 1.96 -3.56 2.71
C GLU A 62 1.30 -3.15 4.04
N GLN A 63 2.08 -2.86 5.09
CA GLN A 63 1.56 -2.37 6.36
C GLN A 63 0.82 -1.03 6.17
N LYS A 64 1.47 -0.08 5.47
CA LYS A 64 0.87 1.22 5.15
C LYS A 64 -0.36 1.11 4.26
N SER A 65 -0.40 0.16 3.32
CA SER A 65 -1.59 -0.01 2.48
C SER A 65 -2.76 -0.57 3.29
N LYS A 66 -2.52 -1.52 4.19
CA LYS A 66 -3.54 -2.08 5.09
C LYS A 66 -4.09 -1.02 6.04
N GLU A 67 -3.22 -0.23 6.66
CA GLU A 67 -3.62 0.83 7.58
C GLU A 67 -4.38 1.97 6.86
N ALA A 68 -3.98 2.30 5.63
CA ALA A 68 -4.71 3.25 4.78
C ALA A 68 -6.08 2.70 4.33
N GLU A 69 -6.20 1.39 4.08
CA GLU A 69 -7.46 0.75 3.74
C GLU A 69 -8.41 0.69 4.95
N GLU A 70 -7.92 0.33 6.13
CA GLU A 70 -8.70 0.33 7.37
C GLU A 70 -9.18 1.74 7.73
N ARG A 71 -8.31 2.75 7.61
CA ARG A 71 -8.70 4.15 7.85
C ARG A 71 -9.74 4.65 6.84
N ARG A 72 -9.69 4.18 5.59
CA ARG A 72 -10.73 4.46 4.59
C ARG A 72 -12.05 3.75 4.92
N LYS A 73 -12.01 2.50 5.40
CA LYS A 73 -13.20 1.76 5.82
C LYS A 73 -13.85 2.38 7.06
N ALA A 74 -13.05 2.75 8.07
CA ALA A 74 -13.53 3.43 9.27
C ALA A 74 -14.18 4.78 8.93
N LYS A 75 -13.56 5.60 8.08
CA LYS A 75 -14.18 6.86 7.62
C LYS A 75 -15.48 6.64 6.86
N LYS A 76 -15.58 5.59 6.03
CA LYS A 76 -16.82 5.25 5.31
C LYS A 76 -17.92 4.74 6.24
N ALA A 77 -17.57 3.99 7.29
CA ALA A 77 -18.53 3.55 8.30
C ALA A 77 -19.04 4.76 9.12
N GLU A 78 -18.14 5.64 9.56
CA GLU A 78 -18.51 6.83 10.32
C GLU A 78 -19.32 7.86 9.50
N SER A 79 -19.09 7.94 8.19
CA SER A 79 -19.91 8.79 7.31
C SER A 79 -21.28 8.18 7.00
N LYS A 80 -21.38 6.84 6.88
CA LYS A 80 -22.67 6.16 6.79
C LYS A 80 -23.49 6.28 8.07
N GLU A 81 -22.84 6.16 9.23
CA GLU A 81 -23.49 6.30 10.53
C GLU A 81 -23.92 7.76 10.79
N LYS A 82 -23.18 8.74 10.26
CA LYS A 82 -23.58 10.17 10.27
C LYS A 82 -24.67 10.50 9.25
N GLU A 83 -24.72 9.83 8.09
CA GLU A 83 -25.84 9.94 7.15
C GLU A 83 -27.11 9.29 7.72
N GLU A 84 -27.00 8.12 8.38
CA GLU A 84 -28.13 7.47 9.05
C GLU A 84 -28.59 8.21 10.33
N CYS A 85 -27.71 8.95 11.00
CA CYS A 85 -28.03 9.81 12.15
C CYS A 85 -28.22 11.29 11.77
N THR A 86 -28.38 11.61 10.48
CA THR A 86 -28.92 12.91 10.07
C THR A 86 -30.41 12.88 10.37
N VAL A 87 -30.76 13.46 11.53
CA VAL A 87 -32.12 13.84 11.91
C VAL A 87 -32.80 14.43 10.67
N GLN A 88 -33.78 13.71 10.11
CA GLN A 88 -34.70 14.29 9.15
C GLN A 88 -35.38 15.47 9.84
N GLU A 89 -35.10 16.68 9.38
CA GLU A 89 -35.86 17.86 9.76
C GLU A 89 -37.28 17.67 9.21
N LEU A 90 -38.17 17.13 10.06
CA LEU A 90 -39.60 17.20 9.81
C LEU A 90 -39.97 18.69 9.73
N THR A 91 -40.50 19.11 8.59
CA THR A 91 -41.08 20.43 8.40
C THR A 91 -42.14 20.68 9.47
N GLU A 92 -42.25 21.92 9.98
CA GLU A 92 -43.16 22.30 11.09
C GLU A 92 -44.61 21.84 10.90
N GLU A 93 -45.07 21.70 9.65
CA GLU A 93 -46.40 21.17 9.32
C GLU A 93 -46.61 19.70 9.72
N GLU A 94 -45.62 18.83 9.49
CA GLU A 94 -45.73 17.40 9.80
C GLU A 94 -45.57 17.15 11.31
N ALA A 95 -44.73 17.94 11.98
CA ALA A 95 -44.62 17.92 13.44
C ALA A 95 -45.93 18.33 14.11
N ALA A 96 -46.62 19.35 13.57
CA ALA A 96 -47.92 19.80 14.07
C ALA A 96 -49.04 18.77 13.81
N ALA A 97 -48.97 18.01 12.72
CA ALA A 97 -49.92 16.94 12.42
C ALA A 97 -49.79 15.77 13.40
N LEU A 98 -48.56 15.29 13.66
CA LEU A 98 -48.31 14.24 14.65
C LEU A 98 -48.75 14.64 16.06
N GLN A 99 -48.47 15.89 16.47
CA GLN A 99 -48.85 16.38 17.79
C GLN A 99 -50.37 16.40 17.98
N ARG A 100 -51.12 16.81 16.94
CA ARG A 100 -52.59 16.82 16.97
C ARG A 100 -53.21 15.43 17.02
N GLU A 101 -52.60 14.43 16.39
CA GLU A 101 -53.06 13.04 16.52
C GLU A 101 -52.79 12.49 17.92
N LEU A 102 -51.60 12.73 18.47
CA LEU A 102 -51.24 12.30 19.83
C LEU A 102 -52.12 12.97 20.90
N ASP A 103 -52.47 14.24 20.73
CA ASP A 103 -53.36 14.95 21.63
C ASP A 103 -54.82 14.46 21.52
N ARG A 104 -55.29 14.09 20.31
CA ARG A 104 -56.60 13.45 20.13
C ARG A 104 -56.68 12.05 20.75
N GLU A 105 -55.61 11.26 20.67
CA GLU A 105 -55.60 9.94 21.31
C GLU A 105 -55.58 10.05 22.83
N LYS A 106 -54.87 11.03 23.40
CA LYS A 106 -54.89 11.31 24.83
C LYS A 106 -56.25 11.80 25.33
N GLU A 107 -56.94 12.63 24.55
CA GLU A 107 -58.30 13.08 24.87
C GLU A 107 -59.36 11.98 24.73
N LYS A 108 -59.13 10.98 23.87
CA LYS A 108 -60.00 9.80 23.75
C LYS A 108 -59.72 8.71 24.80
N ALA A 109 -58.53 8.71 25.39
CA ALA A 109 -58.12 7.79 26.46
C ALA A 109 -58.46 8.31 27.87
N LYS A 110 -59.13 9.47 27.97
CA LYS A 110 -59.64 10.07 29.20
C LYS A 110 -61.16 9.94 29.27
#